data_AF-A0A2D9P7W9-F1
#
_entry.id   AF-A0A2D9P7W9-F1
#
_cell.length_a   1.000
_cell.length_b   1.000
_cell.length_c   1.000
_cell.angle_alpha   90.00
_cell.angle_beta   90.00
_cell.angle_gamma   90.00
#
_symmetry.space_group_name_H-M   'P 1'
#
loop_
_entity.id
_entity.type
_entity.pdbx_description
1 polymer ?
#
loop_
_entity_poly.entity_id
_entity_poly.type
_entity_poly.pdbx_seq_one_letter_code
_entity_poly.pdbx_strand_id
1 'polypeptide(L)'
;MINYRRNKRNKTIIKIGFSFYIVFMVLILVFSESGYIKLKKIQNTNNKLEHEINSTIEIIEKLEFEKNRLEEDLVYIEKIARSEFKMAKKGEKVFTIISKKGNN
;
A
#
# COMPACT_ATOMS: atom_id res chain seq x y z
N MET A 1 8.03 -62.34 -30.82
CA MET A 1 7.36 -61.41 -29.86
C MET A 1 8.18 -60.17 -29.46
N ILE A 2 9.50 -60.11 -29.68
CA ILE A 2 10.38 -59.04 -29.15
C ILE A 2 10.13 -57.65 -29.78
N ASN A 3 9.79 -57.59 -31.07
CA ASN A 3 9.59 -56.31 -31.78
C ASN A 3 8.33 -55.54 -31.35
N TYR A 4 7.27 -56.24 -30.92
CA TYR A 4 6.04 -55.61 -30.42
C TYR A 4 6.28 -54.82 -29.13
N ARG A 5 7.09 -55.36 -28.21
CA ARG A 5 7.49 -54.68 -26.95
C ARG A 5 8.40 -53.47 -27.20
N ARG A 6 9.25 -53.52 -28.23
CA ARG A 6 10.11 -52.38 -28.61
C ARG A 6 9.26 -51.22 -29.13
N ASN A 7 8.34 -51.47 -30.06
CA ASN A 7 7.49 -50.42 -30.63
C ASN A 7 6.52 -49.81 -29.58
N LYS A 8 5.99 -50.62 -28.65
CA LYS A 8 5.16 -50.14 -27.55
C LYS A 8 5.93 -49.20 -26.60
N ARG A 9 7.18 -49.52 -26.25
CA ARG A 9 8.05 -48.65 -25.44
C ARG A 9 8.38 -47.32 -26.13
N ASN A 10 8.67 -47.36 -27.43
CA ASN A 10 8.98 -46.17 -28.22
C ASN A 10 7.79 -45.18 -28.23
N LYS A 11 6.56 -45.69 -28.39
CA LYS A 11 5.34 -44.88 -28.31
C LYS A 11 5.14 -44.25 -26.92
N THR A 12 5.48 -44.95 -25.84
CA THR A 12 5.39 -44.39 -24.49
C THR A 12 6.40 -43.27 -24.26
N ILE A 13 7.64 -43.43 -24.74
CA ILE A 13 8.70 -42.41 -24.61
C ILE A 13 8.32 -41.13 -25.39
N ILE A 14 7.78 -41.28 -26.61
CA ILE A 14 7.32 -40.15 -27.41
C ILE A 14 6.17 -39.40 -26.71
N LYS A 15 5.20 -40.12 -26.13
CA LYS A 15 4.09 -39.50 -25.38
C LYS A 15 4.58 -38.74 -24.14
N ILE A 16 5.57 -39.27 -23.42
CA ILE A 16 6.16 -38.62 -22.25
C ILE A 16 6.91 -37.35 -22.67
N GLY A 17 7.73 -37.42 -23.72
CA GLY A 17 8.44 -36.26 -24.26
C GLY A 17 7.49 -35.16 -24.72
N PHE A 18 6.40 -35.52 -25.40
CA PHE A 18 5.37 -34.57 -25.83
C PHE A 18 4.64 -33.93 -24.63
N SER A 19 4.35 -34.72 -23.59
CA SER A 19 3.77 -34.21 -22.35
C SER A 19 4.71 -33.22 -21.65
N PHE A 20 6.02 -33.50 -21.60
CA PHE A 20 7.01 -32.60 -21.03
C PHE A 20 7.12 -31.29 -21.82
N TYR A 21 7.07 -31.37 -23.15
CA TYR A 21 7.12 -30.19 -24.02
C TYR A 21 5.92 -29.25 -23.77
N ILE A 22 4.72 -29.79 -23.61
CA ILE A 22 3.51 -29.00 -23.30
C ILE A 22 3.66 -28.31 -21.94
N VAL A 23 4.11 -29.04 -20.91
CA VAL A 23 4.31 -28.47 -19.58
C VAL A 23 5.36 -27.35 -19.61
N PHE A 24 6.47 -27.55 -20.33
CA PHE A 24 7.51 -26.55 -20.49
C PHE A 24 7.01 -25.29 -21.20
N MET A 25 6.18 -25.44 -22.24
CA MET A 25 5.57 -24.32 -22.95
C MET A 25 4.64 -23.51 -22.03
N VAL A 26 3.83 -24.20 -21.22
CA VAL A 26 2.92 -23.54 -20.24
C VAL A 26 3.73 -22.80 -19.17
N LEU A 27 4.82 -23.37 -18.68
CA LEU A 27 5.70 -22.72 -17.70
C LEU A 27 6.31 -21.43 -18.26
N ILE A 28 6.82 -21.46 -19.49
CA ILE A 28 7.35 -20.24 -20.14
C ILE A 28 6.24 -19.21 -20.32
N LEU A 29 5.02 -19.60 -20.70
CA LEU A 29 3.91 -18.65 -20.84
C LEU A 29 3.51 -17.97 -19.52
N VAL A 30 3.50 -18.71 -18.42
CA VAL A 30 3.14 -18.18 -17.10
C VAL A 30 4.24 -17.28 -16.53
N PHE A 31 5.51 -17.67 -16.70
CA PHE A 31 6.68 -16.98 -16.13
C PHE A 31 7.40 -16.01 -17.09
N SER A 32 6.98 -15.92 -18.36
CA SER A 32 7.55 -14.97 -19.32
C SER A 32 7.31 -13.53 -18.87
N GLU A 33 8.18 -12.61 -19.27
CA GLU A 33 8.10 -11.16 -19.00
C GLU A 33 6.80 -10.52 -19.47
N SER A 34 6.04 -11.18 -20.35
CA SER A 34 4.72 -10.77 -20.84
C SER A 34 3.56 -11.58 -20.23
N GLY A 35 3.84 -12.42 -19.23
CA GLY A 35 2.88 -13.37 -18.65
C GLY A 35 1.76 -12.72 -17.82
N TYR A 36 0.71 -13.50 -17.58
CA TYR A 36 -0.52 -13.10 -16.88
C TYR A 36 -0.27 -12.48 -15.48
N ILE A 37 0.79 -12.93 -14.79
CA ILE A 37 1.17 -12.43 -13.46
C ILE A 37 1.52 -10.93 -13.51
N LYS A 38 2.17 -10.47 -14.59
CA LYS A 38 2.56 -9.07 -14.75
C LYS A 38 1.33 -8.16 -14.94
N LEU A 39 0.34 -8.61 -15.71
CA LEU A 39 -0.90 -7.85 -15.90
C LEU A 39 -1.63 -7.63 -14.57
N LYS A 40 -1.69 -8.68 -13.74
CA LYS A 40 -2.29 -8.56 -12.40
C LYS A 40 -1.47 -7.67 -11.46
N LYS A 41 -0.13 -7.72 -11.56
CA LYS A 41 0.74 -6.81 -10.80
C LYS A 41 0.52 -5.35 -11.21
N ILE A 42 0.41 -5.07 -12.51
CA ILE A 42 0.20 -3.73 -13.06
C ILE A 42 -1.17 -3.16 -12.63
N GLN A 43 -2.23 -3.96 -12.66
CA GLN A 43 -3.54 -3.52 -12.15
C GLN A 43 -3.48 -3.19 -10.66
N ASN A 44 -2.85 -4.05 -9.86
CA ASN A 44 -2.69 -3.78 -8.43
C ASN A 44 -1.85 -2.54 -8.15
N THR A 45 -0.79 -2.28 -8.92
CA THR A 45 0.01 -1.05 -8.75
C THR A 45 -0.77 0.19 -9.14
N ASN A 46 -1.56 0.14 -10.22
CA ASN A 46 -2.41 1.27 -10.63
C ASN A 46 -3.43 1.60 -9.56
N ASN A 47 -4.14 0.60 -9.02
CA ASN A 47 -5.13 0.82 -7.96
C ASN A 47 -4.50 1.39 -6.69
N LYS A 48 -3.29 0.96 -6.33
CA LYS A 48 -2.55 1.52 -5.19
C LYS A 48 -2.14 2.96 -5.41
N LEU A 49 -1.61 3.28 -6.59
CA LEU A 49 -1.22 4.64 -6.95
C LEU A 49 -2.42 5.58 -6.94
N GLU A 50 -3.56 5.14 -7.47
CA GLU A 50 -4.80 5.93 -7.46
C GLU A 50 -5.30 6.18 -6.03
N HIS A 51 -5.24 5.17 -5.17
CA HIS A 51 -5.56 5.36 -3.75
C HIS A 51 -4.60 6.31 -3.05
N GLU A 52 -3.29 6.22 -3.33
CA GLU A 52 -2.28 7.12 -2.76
C GLU A 52 -2.52 8.57 -3.21
N ILE A 53 -2.82 8.78 -4.50
CA ILE A 53 -3.17 10.10 -5.04
C ILE A 53 -4.39 10.67 -4.32
N ASN A 54 -5.48 9.91 -4.24
CA ASN A 54 -6.71 10.37 -3.59
C ASN A 54 -6.48 10.69 -2.11
N SER A 55 -5.75 9.84 -1.39
CA SER A 55 -5.41 10.10 0.01
C SER A 55 -4.55 11.37 0.19
N THR A 56 -3.67 11.65 -0.77
CA THR A 56 -2.82 12.86 -0.73
C THR A 56 -3.66 14.11 -1.00
N ILE A 57 -4.60 14.05 -1.95
CA ILE A 57 -5.54 15.13 -2.23
C ILE A 57 -6.37 15.46 -0.98
N GLU A 58 -6.93 14.46 -0.31
CA GLU A 58 -7.68 14.67 0.93
C GLU A 58 -6.84 15.32 2.05
N ILE A 59 -5.56 14.97 2.14
CA ILE A 59 -4.64 15.58 3.11
C ILE A 59 -4.37 17.04 2.73
N ILE A 60 -4.16 17.35 1.45
CA ILE A 60 -3.96 18.72 0.96
C ILE A 60 -5.19 19.57 1.29
N GLU A 61 -6.41 19.10 0.99
CA GLU A 61 -7.63 19.84 1.30
C GLU A 61 -7.78 20.12 2.80
N LYS A 62 -7.47 19.15 3.66
CA LYS A 62 -7.47 19.36 5.11
C LYS A 62 -6.44 20.39 5.56
N LEU A 63 -5.23 20.32 5.01
CA LEU A 63 -4.16 21.25 5.34
C LEU A 63 -4.46 22.67 4.84
N GLU A 64 -5.06 22.82 3.65
CA GLU A 64 -5.50 24.11 3.14
C GLU A 64 -6.63 24.70 4.00
N PHE A 65 -7.60 23.88 4.39
CA PHE A 65 -8.65 24.30 5.31
C PHE A 65 -8.08 24.73 6.66
N GLU A 66 -7.13 23.96 7.22
CA GLU A 66 -6.47 24.29 8.46
C GLU A 66 -5.63 25.57 8.35
N LYS A 67 -4.91 25.74 7.24
CA LYS A 67 -4.16 26.95 6.94
C LYS A 67 -5.08 28.17 6.86
N ASN A 68 -6.19 28.09 6.14
CA ASN A 68 -7.14 29.20 6.04
C ASN A 68 -7.71 29.56 7.41
N ARG A 69 -8.01 28.57 8.26
CA ARG A 69 -8.45 28.82 9.65
C ARG A 69 -7.37 29.46 10.51
N LEU A 70 -6.11 29.09 10.31
CA LEU A 70 -4.96 29.70 11.00
C LEU A 70 -4.64 31.12 10.49
N GLU A 71 -5.04 31.49 9.27
CA GLU A 71 -4.82 32.82 8.71
C GLU A 71 -5.96 33.79 9.01
N GLU A 72 -7.21 33.33 8.92
CA GLU A 72 -8.39 34.19 9.00
C GLU A 72 -9.05 34.22 10.39
N ASP A 73 -8.93 33.16 11.19
CA ASP A 73 -9.63 33.04 12.48
C ASP A 73 -8.71 33.29 13.68
N LEU A 74 -8.66 34.56 14.10
CA LEU A 74 -7.92 35.00 15.30
C LEU A 74 -8.35 34.26 16.57
N VAL A 75 -9.62 33.85 16.69
CA VAL A 75 -10.12 33.12 17.86
C VAL A 75 -9.58 31.69 17.87
N TYR A 76 -9.49 31.06 16.71
CA TYR A 76 -8.88 29.74 16.56
C TYR A 76 -7.37 29.76 16.87
N ILE A 77 -6.64 30.77 16.39
CA ILE A 77 -5.21 30.96 16.70
C ILE A 77 -5.00 31.17 18.20
N GLU A 78 -5.81 32.02 18.84
CA GLU A 78 -5.71 32.25 20.30
C GLU A 78 -6.02 30.98 21.09
N LYS A 79 -6.98 30.16 20.64
CA LYS A 79 -7.28 28.86 21.25
C LYS A 79 -6.09 27.89 21.14
N ILE A 80 -5.45 27.78 19.98
CA ILE A 80 -4.25 26.93 19.79
C ILE A 80 -3.09 27.45 20.64
N ALA A 81 -2.81 28.75 20.60
CA ALA A 81 -1.74 29.38 21.38
C ALA A 81 -1.89 29.10 22.88
N ARG A 82 -3.12 29.16 23.41
CA ARG A 82 -3.41 28.87 24.83
C ARG A 82 -3.41 27.38 25.16
N SER A 83 -3.95 26.52 24.30
CA SER A 83 -4.12 25.08 24.59
C SER A 83 -2.86 24.26 24.32
N GLU A 84 -2.27 24.40 23.13
CA GLU A 84 -1.11 23.63 22.69
C GLU A 84 0.19 24.24 23.22
N PHE A 85 0.32 25.56 23.12
CA PHE A 85 1.57 26.27 23.42
C PHE A 85 1.60 26.93 24.80
N LYS A 86 0.49 26.91 25.56
CA LYS A 86 0.36 27.54 26.89
C LYS A 86 0.77 29.03 26.91
N MET A 87 0.61 29.72 25.77
CA MET A 87 0.90 31.13 25.64
C MET A 87 -0.20 31.95 26.34
N ALA A 88 0.21 33.04 26.99
CA ALA A 88 -0.68 34.02 27.62
C ALA A 88 -0.32 35.43 27.15
N LYS A 89 -1.29 36.35 27.19
CA LYS A 89 -1.01 37.76 26.91
C LYS A 89 -0.07 38.32 27.98
N LYS A 90 0.68 39.37 27.62
CA LYS A 90 1.62 40.03 28.54
C LYS A 90 0.88 40.48 29.80
N GLY A 91 1.18 39.84 30.94
CA GLY A 91 0.54 40.12 32.23
C GLY A 91 -0.45 39.08 32.74
N GLU A 92 -0.87 38.10 31.93
CA GLU A 92 -1.68 36.94 32.37
C GLU A 92 -0.79 35.81 32.93
N LYS A 93 -1.22 35.17 34.02
CA LYS A 93 -0.54 34.00 34.62
C LYS A 93 -1.24 32.71 34.17
N VAL A 94 -0.49 31.79 33.54
CA VAL A 94 -1.00 30.46 33.13
C VAL A 94 -0.76 29.46 34.24
N PHE A 95 -1.83 28.83 34.74
CA PHE A 95 -1.75 27.77 35.74
C PHE A 95 -2.02 26.42 35.07
N THR A 96 -1.03 25.53 35.03
CA THR A 96 -1.25 24.12 34.67
C THR A 96 -1.55 23.34 35.95
N ILE A 97 -2.73 22.70 36.02
CA ILE A 97 -3.10 21.87 37.16
C ILE A 97 -2.37 20.52 37.02
N ILE A 98 -1.37 20.29 37.86
CA ILE A 98 -0.67 19.00 37.94
C ILE A 98 -1.35 18.19 39.04
N SER A 99 -2.10 17.14 38.68
CA SER A 99 -2.58 16.19 39.68
C SER A 99 -1.37 15.43 40.22
N LYS A 100 -1.01 15.68 41.48
CA LYS A 100 -0.01 14.88 42.18
C LYS A 100 -0.64 13.51 42.41
N LYS A 101 -0.43 12.57 41.50
CA LYS A 101 -0.76 11.17 41.73
C LYS A 101 0.06 10.72 42.93
N GLY A 102 -0.60 10.62 44.08
CA GLY A 102 0.01 10.14 45.31
C GLY A 102 0.51 8.72 45.08
N ASN A 103 1.81 8.54 45.23
CA ASN A 103 2.41 7.22 45.34
C ASN A 103 1.98 6.70 46.72
N ASN A 104 1.06 5.74 46.73
CA ASN A 104 0.77 4.89 47.89
C ASN A 104 1.57 3.60 47.74
#